data_AF-A0AAV9CMT7-F1
#
_entry.id   AF-A0AAV9CMT7-F1
#
_cell.length_a   1.000
_cell.length_b   1.000
_cell.length_c   1.000
_cell.angle_alpha   90.00
_cell.angle_beta   90.00
_cell.angle_gamma   90.00
#
_symmetry.space_group_name_H-M   'P 1'
#
loop_
_entity.id
_entity.type
_entity.pdbx_description
1 polymer ?
#
loop_
_entity_poly.entity_id
_entity_poly.type
_entity_poly.pdbx_seq_one_letter_code
_entity_poly.pdbx_strand_id
1 'polypeptide(L)'
;MLYEATEADARAARFITFCFELVSGLSLNWSKSALLAVNVPEPQRQALARIVGCEVRDFPVRVLGLPLSRGRLKKEDWDPLIERFQRRLAGWKGRLLTYGGRLTLLQAVLSALPLFFLSVFRIPAGVLQRIETMRRRFLWQGTQEEALKPHLVNWRTVCLSKADGELGVLDLREMNNALLSKWLWRWINEPESQWAQVICDRYGGHGANARRWPSLGVRASSLCKGIFSNCEEFAQTVHWAIGNGMTTQFWTDVWCGEGPFCTLYPLVYVLTRAPQETVRNAWTVEGSGGSWLVPLRRNIFSPEEATQLEAITEKLGEWSGQLGSERDQPRWSPKPTEGFSVKRYYTWRRRNLTPA
;
A
#
# COMPACT_ATOMS: atom_id res chain seq x y z
N MET A 1 -17.75 -3.07 -12.45
CA MET A 1 -18.66 -2.14 -13.15
C MET A 1 -19.88 -1.90 -12.28
N LEU A 2 -20.27 -0.65 -12.05
CA LEU A 2 -21.60 -0.33 -11.52
C LEU A 2 -22.50 -0.25 -12.75
N TYR A 3 -23.43 -1.19 -12.89
CA TYR A 3 -24.43 -1.14 -13.96
C TYR A 3 -25.63 -0.32 -13.48
N GLU A 4 -26.35 0.28 -14.43
CA GLU A 4 -27.62 0.94 -14.11
C GLU A 4 -28.60 -0.09 -13.59
N ALA A 5 -29.06 0.10 -12.36
CA ALA A 5 -30.02 -0.80 -11.73
C ALA A 5 -31.44 -0.45 -12.21
N THR A 6 -32.10 -1.41 -12.84
CA THR A 6 -33.50 -1.30 -13.24
C THR A 6 -34.43 -1.86 -12.15
N GLU A 7 -35.74 -1.59 -12.28
CA GLU A 7 -36.73 -2.24 -11.41
C GLU A 7 -36.75 -3.77 -11.59
N ALA A 8 -36.43 -4.27 -12.80
CA ALA A 8 -36.33 -5.70 -13.05
C ALA A 8 -35.19 -6.32 -12.24
N ASP A 9 -34.04 -5.65 -12.17
CA ASP A 9 -32.90 -6.09 -11.35
C ASP A 9 -33.24 -6.10 -9.86
N ALA A 10 -33.98 -5.10 -9.38
CA ALA A 10 -34.45 -5.04 -8.00
C ALA A 10 -35.42 -6.19 -7.68
N ARG A 11 -36.35 -6.52 -8.58
CA ARG A 11 -37.27 -7.67 -8.44
C ARG A 11 -36.49 -8.99 -8.46
N ALA A 12 -35.51 -9.11 -9.35
CA ALA A 12 -34.66 -10.30 -9.43
C ALA A 12 -33.85 -10.48 -8.14
N ALA A 13 -33.25 -9.41 -7.60
CA ALA A 13 -32.53 -9.45 -6.33
C ALA A 13 -33.47 -9.88 -5.19
N ARG A 14 -34.69 -9.31 -5.10
CA ARG A 14 -35.70 -9.72 -4.12
C ARG A 14 -36.06 -11.20 -4.25
N PHE A 15 -36.28 -11.68 -5.47
CA PHE A 15 -36.59 -13.07 -5.74
C PHE A 15 -35.44 -14.01 -5.34
N ILE A 16 -34.20 -13.69 -5.71
CA ILE A 16 -33.01 -14.47 -5.34
C ILE A 16 -32.88 -14.54 -3.82
N THR A 17 -33.08 -13.41 -3.13
CA THR A 17 -33.04 -13.40 -1.66
C THR A 17 -34.13 -14.29 -1.05
N PHE A 18 -35.35 -14.27 -1.61
CA PHE A 18 -36.42 -15.15 -1.16
C PHE A 18 -36.10 -16.64 -1.38
N CYS A 19 -35.56 -17.00 -2.55
CA CYS A 19 -35.11 -18.36 -2.83
C CYS A 19 -34.02 -18.81 -1.84
N PHE A 20 -33.07 -17.92 -1.52
CA PHE A 20 -32.05 -18.18 -0.51
C PHE A 20 -32.68 -18.44 0.86
N GLU A 21 -33.67 -17.64 1.28
CA GLU A 21 -34.35 -17.83 2.56
C GLU A 21 -35.06 -19.20 2.63
N LEU A 22 -35.74 -19.60 1.54
CA LEU A 22 -36.40 -20.90 1.44
C LEU A 22 -35.44 -22.07 1.51
N VAL A 23 -34.31 -22.02 0.79
CA VAL A 23 -33.36 -23.14 0.70
C VAL A 23 -32.48 -23.23 1.93
N SER A 24 -32.05 -22.10 2.49
CA SER A 24 -31.12 -22.08 3.63
C SER A 24 -31.81 -22.14 4.99
N GLY A 25 -33.10 -21.79 5.08
CA GLY A 25 -33.80 -21.59 6.36
C GLY A 25 -33.35 -20.34 7.14
N LEU A 26 -32.51 -19.50 6.54
CA LEU A 26 -32.08 -18.21 7.12
C LEU A 26 -32.99 -17.08 6.64
N SER A 27 -33.12 -16.00 7.41
CA SER A 27 -33.87 -14.80 7.01
C SER A 27 -32.96 -13.58 6.97
N LEU A 28 -33.22 -12.68 6.02
CA LEU A 28 -32.51 -11.42 5.92
C LEU A 28 -33.01 -10.44 6.98
N ASN A 29 -32.04 -9.78 7.62
CA ASN A 29 -32.35 -8.69 8.52
C ASN A 29 -32.50 -7.39 7.72
N TRP A 30 -33.74 -7.06 7.39
CA TRP A 30 -34.07 -5.88 6.58
C TRP A 30 -33.73 -4.55 7.27
N SER A 31 -33.69 -4.49 8.61
CA SER A 31 -33.27 -3.27 9.33
C SER A 31 -31.74 -3.05 9.29
N LYS A 32 -30.96 -4.12 9.06
CA LYS A 32 -29.52 -4.02 8.83
C LYS A 32 -29.16 -3.85 7.36
N SER A 33 -30.06 -4.23 6.45
CA SER A 33 -29.89 -4.16 5.00
C SER A 33 -30.25 -2.78 4.46
N ALA A 34 -29.54 -2.33 3.44
CA ALA A 34 -29.81 -1.03 2.83
C ALA A 34 -29.42 -0.98 1.36
N LEU A 35 -30.17 -0.18 0.60
CA LEU A 35 -29.87 0.16 -0.79
C LEU A 35 -28.92 1.36 -0.82
N LEU A 36 -27.78 1.16 -1.48
CA LEU A 36 -26.81 2.20 -1.77
C LEU A 36 -26.82 2.48 -3.25
N ALA A 37 -27.03 3.74 -3.61
CA ALA A 37 -27.07 4.16 -4.99
C ALA A 37 -26.09 5.31 -5.24
N VAL A 38 -25.48 5.27 -6.42
CA VAL A 38 -24.48 6.25 -6.86
C VAL A 38 -25.02 6.89 -8.13
N ASN A 39 -25.14 8.22 -8.14
CA ASN A 39 -25.64 8.99 -9.28
C ASN A 39 -27.07 8.62 -9.74
N VAL A 40 -27.93 8.15 -8.84
CA VAL A 40 -29.34 7.85 -9.12
C VAL A 40 -30.25 8.91 -8.46
N PRO A 41 -31.24 9.49 -9.17
CA PRO A 41 -32.20 10.42 -8.59
C PRO A 41 -32.93 9.84 -7.37
N GLU A 42 -33.25 10.67 -6.38
CA GLU A 42 -33.96 10.26 -5.16
C GLU A 42 -35.26 9.46 -5.42
N PRO A 43 -36.15 9.87 -6.36
CA PRO A 43 -37.39 9.13 -6.61
C PRO A 43 -37.14 7.69 -7.06
N GLN A 44 -36.15 7.48 -7.93
CA GLN A 44 -35.79 6.16 -8.43
C GLN A 44 -35.11 5.32 -7.35
N ARG A 45 -34.26 5.92 -6.49
CA ARG A 45 -33.68 5.22 -5.33
C ARG A 45 -34.74 4.67 -4.41
N GLN A 46 -35.77 5.46 -4.11
CA GLN A 46 -36.87 5.04 -3.26
C GLN A 46 -37.72 3.94 -3.92
N ALA A 47 -37.99 4.04 -5.23
CA ALA A 47 -38.70 3.00 -5.97
C ALA A 47 -37.97 1.65 -5.90
N LEU A 48 -36.67 1.63 -6.18
CA LEU A 48 -35.84 0.42 -6.10
C LEU A 48 -35.79 -0.14 -4.67
N ALA A 49 -35.63 0.72 -3.66
CA ALA A 49 -35.59 0.30 -2.27
C ALA A 49 -36.92 -0.32 -1.79
N ARG A 50 -38.07 0.21 -2.25
CA ARG A 50 -39.39 -0.38 -2.00
C ARG A 50 -39.54 -1.77 -2.60
N ILE A 51 -39.03 -1.99 -3.81
CA ILE A 51 -39.06 -3.30 -4.48
C ILE A 51 -38.22 -4.32 -3.70
N VAL A 52 -37.01 -3.92 -3.27
CA VAL A 52 -36.11 -4.80 -2.51
C VAL A 52 -36.59 -5.01 -1.06
N GLY A 53 -37.32 -4.05 -0.50
CA GLY A 53 -37.81 -4.09 0.89
C GLY A 53 -36.77 -3.64 1.91
N CYS A 54 -35.85 -2.74 1.55
CA CYS A 54 -34.82 -2.20 2.45
C CYS A 54 -34.81 -0.68 2.49
N GLU A 55 -34.11 -0.10 3.47
CA GLU A 55 -33.97 1.36 3.57
C GLU A 55 -32.94 1.88 2.56
N VAL A 56 -33.15 3.10 2.06
CA VAL A 56 -32.11 3.82 1.34
C VAL A 56 -31.11 4.36 2.36
N ARG A 57 -29.81 4.07 2.17
CA ARG A 57 -28.74 4.74 2.91
C ARG A 57 -27.89 5.56 1.96
N ASP A 58 -27.25 6.58 2.51
CA ASP A 58 -26.26 7.37 1.76
C ASP A 58 -24.85 7.14 2.30
N PHE A 59 -23.87 7.51 1.48
CA PHE A 59 -22.46 7.47 1.84
C PHE A 59 -22.13 8.61 2.82
N PRO A 60 -21.20 8.39 3.77
CA PRO A 60 -20.38 7.20 3.93
C PRO A 60 -21.05 6.10 4.76
N VAL A 61 -20.93 4.84 4.32
CA VAL A 61 -21.42 3.67 5.07
C VAL A 61 -20.27 2.85 5.65
N ARG A 62 -20.51 2.18 6.78
CA ARG A 62 -19.50 1.31 7.39
C ARG A 62 -19.63 -0.13 6.88
N VAL A 63 -18.56 -0.63 6.26
CA VAL A 63 -18.43 -2.02 5.83
C VAL A 63 -17.25 -2.65 6.57
N LEU A 64 -17.50 -3.72 7.33
CA LEU A 64 -16.53 -4.38 8.21
C LEU A 64 -15.82 -3.43 9.20
N GLY A 65 -16.42 -2.28 9.49
CA GLY A 65 -15.84 -1.26 10.37
C GLY A 65 -15.00 -0.18 9.68
N LEU A 66 -14.84 -0.24 8.34
CA LEU A 66 -14.21 0.81 7.54
C LEU A 66 -15.27 1.67 6.84
N PRO A 67 -15.06 2.99 6.72
CA PRO A 67 -15.94 3.86 5.95
C PRO A 67 -15.74 3.65 4.44
N LEU A 68 -16.84 3.33 3.75
CA LEU A 68 -16.95 3.38 2.31
C LEU A 68 -17.58 4.73 1.94
N SER A 69 -16.87 5.55 1.16
CA SER A 69 -17.28 6.90 0.76
C SER A 69 -17.20 7.07 -0.75
N ARG A 70 -17.97 8.01 -1.30
CA ARG A 70 -17.90 8.38 -2.74
C ARG A 70 -16.61 9.10 -3.10
N GLY A 71 -15.94 9.69 -2.11
CA GLY A 71 -14.74 10.49 -2.32
C GLY A 71 -13.72 10.30 -1.20
N ARG A 72 -12.88 11.32 -1.01
CA ARG A 72 -11.89 11.35 0.06
C ARG A 72 -12.58 11.33 1.42
N LEU A 73 -12.10 10.45 2.30
CA LEU A 73 -12.53 10.44 3.69
C LEU A 73 -12.27 11.79 4.34
N LYS A 74 -13.32 12.38 4.91
CA LYS A 74 -13.26 13.57 5.76
C LYS A 74 -12.68 13.21 7.13
N LYS A 75 -12.31 14.20 7.92
CA LYS A 75 -11.82 13.95 9.30
C LYS A 75 -12.89 13.24 10.16
N GLU A 76 -14.16 13.59 9.95
CA GLU A 76 -15.32 13.00 10.62
C GLU A 76 -15.44 11.48 10.39
N ASP A 77 -15.04 11.00 9.21
CA ASP A 77 -15.07 9.57 8.89
C ASP A 77 -14.11 8.74 9.75
N TRP A 78 -13.14 9.40 10.41
CA TRP A 78 -12.21 8.79 11.35
C TRP A 78 -12.66 8.86 12.80
N ASP A 79 -13.69 9.64 13.13
CA ASP A 79 -14.18 9.76 14.51
C ASP A 79 -14.57 8.42 15.15
N PRO A 80 -15.15 7.43 14.44
CA PRO A 80 -15.40 6.10 15.02
C PRO A 80 -14.13 5.41 15.52
N LEU A 81 -12.99 5.65 14.87
CA LEU A 81 -11.69 5.17 15.34
C LEU A 81 -11.26 5.95 16.58
N ILE A 82 -11.40 7.28 16.58
CA ILE A 82 -11.08 8.14 17.74
C ILE A 82 -11.91 7.75 18.96
N GLU A 83 -13.21 7.50 18.81
CA GLU A 83 -14.11 7.04 19.87
C GLU A 83 -13.69 5.68 20.43
N ARG A 84 -13.13 4.79 19.60
CA ARG A 84 -12.57 3.50 20.10
C ARG A 84 -11.36 3.73 20.99
N PHE A 85 -10.49 4.68 20.65
CA PHE A 85 -9.38 5.09 21.52
C PHE A 85 -9.92 5.66 22.84
N GLN A 86 -10.85 6.61 22.78
CA GLN A 86 -11.45 7.24 23.95
C GLN A 86 -12.12 6.21 24.87
N ARG A 87 -12.92 5.27 24.33
CA ARG A 87 -13.56 4.22 25.12
C ARG A 87 -12.55 3.30 25.82
N ARG A 88 -11.47 2.90 25.13
CA ARG A 88 -10.40 2.10 25.75
C ARG A 88 -9.71 2.86 26.88
N LEU A 89 -9.38 4.14 26.64
CA LEU A 89 -8.75 5.00 27.63
C LEU A 89 -9.65 5.27 28.84
N ALA A 90 -10.93 5.57 28.63
CA ALA A 90 -11.89 5.80 29.70
C ALA A 90 -12.07 4.55 30.59
N GLY A 91 -12.03 3.36 30.00
CA GLY A 91 -12.10 2.10 30.74
C GLY A 91 -10.84 1.77 31.55
N TRP A 92 -9.70 2.39 31.25
CA TRP A 92 -8.46 2.15 31.98
C TRP A 92 -8.29 3.16 33.12
N LYS A 93 -8.19 2.64 34.34
CA LYS A 93 -7.74 3.42 35.51
C LYS A 93 -6.25 3.67 35.40
N GLY A 94 -5.83 4.55 34.48
CA GLY A 94 -4.43 4.81 34.13
C GLY A 94 -3.53 5.16 35.31
N ARG A 95 -4.08 5.67 36.42
CA ARG A 95 -3.36 5.94 37.68
C ARG A 95 -2.96 4.68 38.44
N LEU A 96 -3.76 3.62 38.34
CA LEU A 96 -3.47 2.33 38.99
C LEU A 96 -2.44 1.50 38.22
N LEU A 97 -1.97 2.02 37.08
CA LEU A 97 -1.01 1.35 36.23
C LEU A 97 0.36 1.97 36.41
N THR A 98 1.36 1.10 36.55
CA THR A 98 2.76 1.51 36.45
C THR A 98 3.06 2.05 35.05
N TYR A 99 4.18 2.77 34.88
CA TYR A 99 4.66 3.18 33.55
C TYR A 99 4.81 1.97 32.61
N GLY A 100 5.34 0.85 33.10
CA GLY A 100 5.45 -0.39 32.34
C GLY A 100 4.08 -0.95 31.92
N GLY A 101 3.08 -0.92 32.80
CA GLY A 101 1.71 -1.33 32.48
C GLY A 101 1.06 -0.46 31.41
N ARG A 102 1.25 0.87 31.49
CA ARG A 102 0.76 1.82 30.47
C ARG A 102 1.46 1.61 29.13
N LEU A 103 2.78 1.44 29.13
CA LEU A 103 3.56 1.15 27.93
C LEU A 103 3.07 -0.15 27.26
N THR A 104 2.84 -1.19 28.06
CA THR A 104 2.34 -2.49 27.58
C THR A 104 0.97 -2.35 26.90
N LEU A 105 0.01 -1.67 27.54
CA LEU A 105 -1.32 -1.44 26.95
C LEU A 105 -1.25 -0.53 25.71
N LEU A 106 -0.34 0.44 25.70
CA LEU A 106 -0.11 1.29 24.54
C LEU A 106 0.39 0.47 23.34
N GLN A 107 1.36 -0.42 23.56
CA GLN A 107 1.93 -1.26 22.51
C GLN A 107 0.93 -2.34 22.05
N ALA A 108 0.32 -3.06 22.98
CA ALA A 108 -0.55 -4.21 22.66
C ALA A 108 -1.93 -3.78 22.13
N VAL A 109 -2.50 -2.68 22.64
CA VAL A 109 -3.88 -2.28 22.32
C VAL A 109 -3.91 -1.01 21.49
N LEU A 110 -3.41 0.12 22.01
CA LEU A 110 -3.57 1.41 21.32
C LEU A 110 -2.85 1.46 19.97
N SER A 111 -1.72 0.76 19.85
CA SER A 111 -0.98 0.69 18.58
C SER A 111 -1.64 -0.26 17.57
N ALA A 112 -2.46 -1.22 18.02
CA ALA A 112 -3.18 -2.16 17.18
C ALA A 112 -4.53 -1.62 16.68
N LEU A 113 -5.22 -0.79 17.49
CA LEU A 113 -6.53 -0.19 17.16
C LEU A 113 -6.61 0.44 15.75
N PRO A 114 -5.64 1.26 15.29
CA PRO A 114 -5.75 1.94 14.01
C PRO A 114 -5.33 1.06 12.83
N LEU A 115 -4.64 -0.08 13.06
CA LEU A 115 -3.98 -0.82 11.98
C LEU A 115 -4.93 -1.26 10.87
N PHE A 116 -6.17 -1.59 11.20
CA PHE A 116 -7.16 -1.95 10.17
C PHE A 116 -7.48 -0.78 9.23
N PHE A 117 -7.67 0.43 9.77
CA PHE A 117 -7.83 1.65 8.97
C PHE A 117 -6.56 1.97 8.17
N LEU A 118 -5.39 1.88 8.83
CA LEU A 118 -4.10 2.16 8.20
C LEU A 118 -3.72 1.13 7.13
N SER A 119 -4.34 -0.05 7.13
CA SER A 119 -4.13 -1.08 6.11
C SER A 119 -4.77 -0.75 4.78
N VAL A 120 -5.74 0.18 4.75
CA VAL A 120 -6.49 0.54 3.54
C VAL A 120 -6.29 2.01 3.20
N PHE A 121 -6.28 2.90 4.21
CA PHE A 121 -6.29 4.34 3.99
C PHE A 121 -5.00 5.00 4.43
N ARG A 122 -4.56 5.99 3.65
CA ARG A 122 -3.54 6.94 4.10
C ARG A 122 -4.13 7.84 5.19
N ILE A 123 -3.54 7.80 6.38
CA ILE A 123 -4.02 8.61 7.51
C ILE A 123 -3.75 10.11 7.28
N PRO A 124 -4.77 10.98 7.42
CA PRO A 124 -4.56 12.42 7.40
C PRO A 124 -3.70 12.88 8.59
N ALA A 125 -2.80 13.84 8.37
CA ALA A 125 -1.89 14.33 9.42
C ALA A 125 -2.61 14.78 10.70
N GLY A 126 -3.75 15.48 10.58
CA GLY A 126 -4.53 15.91 11.74
C GLY A 126 -5.16 14.75 12.53
N VAL A 127 -5.55 13.66 11.87
CA VAL A 127 -6.07 12.46 12.55
C VAL A 127 -4.93 11.73 13.25
N LEU A 128 -3.77 11.60 12.58
CA LEU A 128 -2.57 11.03 13.19
C LEU A 128 -2.16 11.80 14.45
N GLN A 129 -2.14 13.14 14.38
CA GLN A 129 -1.83 13.98 15.53
C GLN A 129 -2.81 13.76 16.69
N ARG A 130 -4.13 13.72 16.44
CA ARG A 130 -5.14 13.42 17.48
C ARG A 130 -4.87 12.08 18.16
N ILE A 131 -4.56 11.03 17.38
CA ILE A 131 -4.26 9.70 17.91
C ILE A 131 -2.95 9.70 18.71
N GLU A 132 -1.90 10.33 18.20
CA GLU A 132 -0.62 10.43 18.91
C GLU A 132 -0.74 11.22 20.22
N THR A 133 -1.52 12.29 20.25
CA THR A 133 -1.80 13.04 21.49
C THR A 133 -2.45 12.14 22.53
N MET A 134 -3.45 11.34 22.16
CA MET A 134 -4.07 10.38 23.08
C MET A 134 -3.07 9.33 23.58
N ARG A 135 -2.22 8.78 22.71
CA ARG A 135 -1.17 7.82 23.08
C ARG A 135 -0.13 8.42 24.03
N ARG A 136 0.32 9.65 23.75
CA ARG A 136 1.28 10.40 24.58
C ARG A 136 0.72 10.72 25.95
N ARG A 137 -0.51 11.26 26.01
CA ARG A 137 -1.19 11.58 27.28
C ARG A 137 -1.37 10.34 28.13
N PHE A 138 -1.79 9.23 27.52
CA PHE A 138 -1.92 7.97 28.25
C PHE A 138 -0.60 7.51 28.87
N LEU A 139 0.48 7.48 28.08
CA LEU A 139 1.79 7.00 28.56
C LEU A 139 2.36 7.86 29.71
N TRP A 140 2.27 9.18 29.59
CA TRP A 140 2.92 10.10 30.52
C TRP A 140 2.00 10.52 31.68
N GLN A 141 0.77 10.93 31.37
CA GLN A 141 -0.16 11.56 32.33
C GLN A 141 -1.16 10.58 32.93
N GLY A 142 -1.55 9.53 32.21
CA GLY A 142 -2.65 8.64 32.64
C GLY A 142 -4.00 9.16 32.12
N THR A 143 -5.10 8.91 32.85
CA THR A 143 -6.48 9.13 32.35
C THR A 143 -7.27 10.29 32.99
N GLN A 144 -6.71 11.11 33.90
CA GLN A 144 -7.40 12.27 34.50
C GLN A 144 -6.51 13.50 34.84
N GLU A 145 -7.19 14.62 35.13
CA GLU A 145 -6.87 16.07 35.01
C GLU A 145 -5.85 16.73 35.96
N GLU A 146 -5.06 16.03 36.77
CA GLU A 146 -4.08 16.75 37.62
C GLU A 146 -2.78 17.05 36.87
N ALA A 147 -2.30 18.30 37.06
CA ALA A 147 -1.06 18.94 36.60
C ALA A 147 -0.37 18.29 35.39
N LEU A 148 -0.34 19.00 34.26
CA LEU A 148 0.37 18.65 33.02
C LEU A 148 1.75 18.05 33.31
N LYS A 149 1.83 16.72 33.48
CA LYS A 149 3.12 16.05 33.62
C LYS A 149 3.85 16.24 32.30
N PRO A 150 5.07 16.78 32.33
CA PRO A 150 5.84 16.99 31.11
C PRO A 150 6.08 15.64 30.43
N HIS A 151 6.08 15.64 29.11
CA HIS A 151 6.53 14.49 28.34
C HIS A 151 8.03 14.34 28.56
N LEU A 152 8.43 13.30 29.29
CA LEU A 152 9.83 13.13 29.73
C LEU A 152 10.77 12.90 28.55
N VAL A 153 10.27 12.31 27.47
CA VAL A 153 11.06 11.94 26.28
C VAL A 153 10.31 12.37 25.02
N ASN A 154 11.06 12.85 24.01
CA ASN A 154 10.52 13.16 22.69
C ASN A 154 9.83 11.92 22.10
N TRP A 155 8.64 12.11 21.51
CA TRP A 155 7.88 11.00 20.97
C TRP A 155 8.58 10.24 19.84
N ARG A 156 9.43 10.91 19.05
CA ARG A 156 10.22 10.23 18.01
C ARG A 156 11.20 9.23 18.62
N THR A 157 11.88 9.65 19.69
CA THR A 157 12.80 8.84 20.50
C THR A 157 12.08 7.66 21.14
N VAL A 158 10.90 7.87 21.73
CA VAL A 158 10.02 6.80 22.25
C VAL A 158 9.68 5.72 21.20
N CYS A 159 9.63 6.09 19.93
CA CYS A 159 9.33 5.18 18.81
C CYS A 159 10.57 4.50 18.20
N LEU A 160 11.78 4.84 18.64
CA LEU A 160 13.00 4.11 18.25
C LEU A 160 12.97 2.71 18.85
N SER A 161 13.79 1.81 18.29
CA SER A 161 13.70 0.40 18.64
C SER A 161 14.27 0.13 20.03
N LYS A 162 13.86 -0.98 20.64
CA LYS A 162 14.45 -1.43 21.91
C LYS A 162 15.95 -1.76 21.78
N ALA A 163 16.41 -2.10 20.57
CA ALA A 163 17.83 -2.33 20.31
C ALA A 163 18.63 -1.02 20.37
N ASP A 164 17.98 0.12 20.12
CA ASP A 164 18.56 1.45 20.23
C ASP A 164 18.47 2.01 21.68
N GLY A 165 18.07 1.17 22.64
CA GLY A 165 17.89 1.56 24.06
C GLY A 165 16.55 2.21 24.38
N GLU A 166 15.63 2.28 23.41
CA GLU A 166 14.40 3.06 23.51
C GLU A 166 13.14 2.22 23.75
N LEU A 167 11.97 2.86 23.90
CA LEU A 167 10.75 2.16 24.33
C LEU A 167 10.10 1.25 23.26
N GLY A 168 10.49 1.37 21.98
CA GLY A 168 9.96 0.53 20.91
C GLY A 168 8.49 0.76 20.60
N VAL A 169 7.97 1.98 20.82
CA VAL A 169 6.58 2.30 20.50
C VAL A 169 6.39 2.37 18.98
N LEU A 170 5.26 1.86 18.49
CA LEU A 170 5.00 1.84 17.06
C LEU A 170 4.78 3.25 16.50
N ASP A 171 5.58 3.64 15.50
CA ASP A 171 5.35 4.84 14.70
C ASP A 171 4.20 4.57 13.72
N LEU A 172 3.06 5.24 13.92
CA LEU A 172 1.86 4.99 13.12
C LEU A 172 1.97 5.56 11.71
N ARG A 173 2.83 6.56 11.48
CA ARG A 173 3.06 7.10 10.14
C ARG A 173 3.82 6.08 9.31
N GLU A 174 4.93 5.59 9.84
CA GLU A 174 5.76 4.61 9.14
C GLU A 174 5.05 3.26 9.02
N MET A 175 4.25 2.87 10.02
CA MET A 175 3.43 1.66 9.90
C MET A 175 2.33 1.83 8.84
N ASN A 176 1.70 3.00 8.70
CA ASN A 176 0.73 3.24 7.62
C ASN A 176 1.39 3.13 6.24
N ASN A 177 2.56 3.74 6.06
CA ASN A 177 3.34 3.61 4.84
C ASN A 177 3.68 2.15 4.53
N ALA A 178 4.12 1.40 5.54
CA ALA A 178 4.48 0.00 5.38
C ALA A 178 3.28 -0.90 5.05
N LEU A 179 2.14 -0.66 5.70
CA LEU A 179 0.90 -1.37 5.43
C LEU A 179 0.37 -1.08 4.02
N LEU A 180 0.42 0.17 3.56
CA LEU A 180 0.01 0.53 2.21
C LEU A 180 0.94 -0.08 1.15
N SER A 181 2.23 -0.24 1.45
CA SER A 181 3.18 -0.91 0.57
C SER A 181 2.91 -2.40 0.39
N LYS A 182 2.12 -3.03 1.27
CA LYS A 182 1.57 -4.37 1.02
C LYS A 182 0.74 -4.41 -0.26
N TRP A 183 -0.04 -3.37 -0.55
CA TRP A 183 -0.82 -3.29 -1.79
C TRP A 183 0.07 -3.08 -3.01
N LEU A 184 1.19 -2.39 -2.86
CA LEU A 184 2.20 -2.29 -3.92
C LEU A 184 2.82 -3.65 -4.23
N TRP A 185 3.17 -4.42 -3.20
CA TRP A 185 3.63 -5.80 -3.41
C TRP A 185 2.57 -6.65 -4.14
N ARG A 186 1.31 -6.56 -3.72
CA ARG A 186 0.21 -7.28 -4.37
C ARG A 186 -0.04 -6.81 -5.80
N TRP A 187 0.13 -5.53 -6.10
CA TRP A 187 0.04 -5.01 -7.47
C TRP A 187 1.04 -5.72 -8.39
N ILE A 188 2.27 -5.88 -7.90
CA ILE A 188 3.35 -6.52 -8.64
C ILE A 188 3.13 -8.04 -8.76
N ASN A 189 2.74 -8.70 -7.67
CA ASN A 189 2.70 -10.15 -7.56
C ASN A 189 1.36 -10.79 -7.99
N GLU A 190 0.26 -10.02 -7.95
CA GLU A 190 -1.10 -10.47 -8.25
C GLU A 190 -1.76 -9.60 -9.33
N PRO A 191 -1.15 -9.41 -10.51
CA PRO A 191 -1.65 -8.49 -11.54
C PRO A 191 -3.02 -8.90 -12.12
N GLU A 192 -3.36 -10.19 -12.03
CA GLU A 192 -4.64 -10.74 -12.49
C GLU A 192 -5.77 -10.60 -11.45
N SER A 193 -5.47 -10.07 -10.27
CA SER A 193 -6.49 -9.86 -9.25
C SER A 193 -7.51 -8.79 -9.68
N GLN A 194 -8.78 -9.00 -9.31
CA GLN A 194 -9.88 -8.11 -9.73
C GLN A 194 -9.66 -6.64 -9.34
N TRP A 195 -9.06 -6.38 -8.18
CA TRP A 195 -8.79 -5.01 -7.75
C TRP A 195 -7.69 -4.34 -8.60
N ALA A 196 -6.68 -5.11 -9.02
CA ALA A 196 -5.63 -4.62 -9.89
C ALA A 196 -6.21 -4.30 -11.27
N GLN A 197 -6.98 -5.22 -11.86
CA GLN A 197 -7.69 -5.01 -13.13
C GLN A 197 -8.57 -3.76 -13.12
N VAL A 198 -9.38 -3.56 -12.07
CA VAL A 198 -10.22 -2.36 -11.94
C VAL A 198 -9.41 -1.05 -11.90
N ILE A 199 -8.24 -1.05 -11.26
CA ILE A 199 -7.36 0.11 -11.23
C ILE A 199 -6.69 0.31 -12.60
N CYS A 200 -6.25 -0.77 -13.25
CA CYS A 200 -5.67 -0.75 -14.59
C CYS A 200 -6.65 -0.19 -15.62
N ASP A 201 -7.89 -0.69 -15.65
CA ASP A 201 -8.93 -0.25 -16.58
C ASP A 201 -9.24 1.24 -16.40
N ARG A 202 -9.16 1.74 -15.16
CA ARG A 202 -9.53 3.12 -14.83
C ARG A 202 -8.40 4.13 -14.97
N TYR A 203 -7.19 3.75 -14.60
CA TYR A 203 -6.05 4.68 -14.46
C TYR A 203 -4.86 4.29 -15.35
N GLY A 204 -5.02 3.26 -16.18
CA GLY A 204 -3.90 2.61 -16.84
C GLY A 204 -3.03 1.86 -15.84
N GLY A 205 -1.95 1.27 -16.34
CA GLY A 205 -0.99 0.55 -15.52
C GLY A 205 -0.78 -0.90 -15.93
N HIS A 206 -1.64 -1.50 -16.77
CA HIS A 206 -1.38 -2.80 -17.42
C HIS A 206 -1.66 -2.81 -18.93
N GLY A 207 -0.59 -2.99 -19.70
CA GLY A 207 -0.52 -3.54 -21.06
C GLY A 207 0.55 -4.65 -21.05
N ALA A 208 1.24 -4.93 -22.16
CA ALA A 208 2.34 -5.94 -22.23
C ALA A 208 3.40 -5.84 -21.10
N ASN A 209 3.55 -4.66 -20.47
CA ASN A 209 4.39 -4.43 -19.30
C ASN A 209 3.54 -4.35 -18.02
N ALA A 210 3.17 -5.52 -17.48
CA ALA A 210 2.31 -5.68 -16.31
C ALA A 210 2.92 -5.22 -14.96
N ARG A 211 3.70 -4.13 -14.95
CA ARG A 211 4.53 -3.69 -13.81
C ARG A 211 4.65 -2.18 -13.63
N ARG A 212 4.11 -1.38 -14.56
CA ARG A 212 4.15 0.08 -14.44
C ARG A 212 3.15 0.55 -13.38
N TRP A 213 3.56 1.48 -12.54
CA TRP A 213 2.65 2.15 -11.61
C TRP A 213 1.55 2.90 -12.38
N PRO A 214 0.30 2.94 -11.87
CA PRO A 214 -0.78 3.66 -12.54
C PRO A 214 -0.49 5.17 -12.57
N SER A 215 -0.88 5.83 -13.66
CA SER A 215 -0.70 7.28 -13.82
C SER A 215 -1.85 8.03 -13.13
N LEU A 216 -1.70 8.25 -11.82
CA LEU A 216 -2.76 8.82 -10.99
C LEU A 216 -2.85 10.35 -11.14
N GLY A 217 -3.78 10.81 -11.99
CA GLY A 217 -4.08 12.23 -12.14
C GLY A 217 -4.83 12.87 -10.96
N VAL A 218 -5.13 14.17 -11.08
CA VAL A 218 -5.83 14.96 -10.04
C VAL A 218 -7.20 14.36 -9.67
N ARG A 219 -7.90 13.75 -10.63
CA ARG A 219 -9.21 13.10 -10.41
C ARG A 219 -9.14 11.65 -9.92
N ALA A 220 -7.93 11.10 -9.72
CA ALA A 220 -7.79 9.75 -9.19
C ALA A 220 -8.33 9.64 -7.76
N SER A 221 -8.87 8.46 -7.44
CA SER A 221 -9.41 8.16 -6.11
C SER A 221 -8.35 8.41 -5.03
N SER A 222 -8.76 9.00 -3.91
CA SER A 222 -7.87 9.19 -2.76
C SER A 222 -7.32 7.89 -2.21
N LEU A 223 -8.08 6.78 -2.37
CA LEU A 223 -7.62 5.45 -1.98
C LEU A 223 -6.40 5.04 -2.83
N CYS A 224 -6.52 5.11 -4.15
CA CYS A 224 -5.42 4.78 -5.06
C CYS A 224 -4.23 5.72 -4.83
N LYS A 225 -4.47 7.03 -4.71
CA LYS A 225 -3.40 7.99 -4.39
C LYS A 225 -2.70 7.66 -3.07
N GLY A 226 -3.44 7.17 -2.08
CA GLY A 226 -2.87 6.73 -0.81
C GLY A 226 -2.02 5.47 -0.95
N ILE A 227 -2.52 4.46 -1.66
CA ILE A 227 -1.81 3.20 -1.91
C ILE A 227 -0.50 3.44 -2.67
N PHE A 228 -0.55 4.21 -3.75
CA PHE A 228 0.59 4.47 -4.63
C PHE A 228 1.42 5.69 -4.22
N SER A 229 1.21 6.26 -3.03
CA SER A 229 1.94 7.49 -2.62
C SER A 229 3.45 7.27 -2.48
N ASN A 230 3.87 6.05 -2.15
CA ASN A 230 5.27 5.70 -1.89
C ASN A 230 5.79 4.66 -2.90
N CYS A 231 5.20 4.59 -4.10
CA CYS A 231 5.53 3.55 -5.08
C CYS A 231 6.99 3.59 -5.55
N GLU A 232 7.54 4.79 -5.79
CA GLU A 232 8.94 4.97 -6.19
C GLU A 232 9.92 4.52 -5.11
N GLU A 233 9.64 4.89 -3.85
CA GLU A 233 10.44 4.47 -2.70
C GLU A 233 10.35 2.95 -2.48
N PHE A 234 9.17 2.37 -2.69
CA PHE A 234 8.98 0.93 -2.58
C PHE A 234 9.70 0.16 -3.70
N ALA A 235 9.70 0.69 -4.93
CA ALA A 235 10.35 0.08 -6.09
C ALA A 235 11.85 -0.18 -5.86
N GLN A 236 12.53 0.70 -5.12
CA GLN A 236 13.94 0.54 -4.75
C GLN A 236 14.21 -0.69 -3.84
N THR A 237 13.17 -1.25 -3.21
CA THR A 237 13.28 -2.46 -2.36
C THR A 237 12.88 -3.75 -3.07
N VAL A 238 12.51 -3.66 -4.35
CA VAL A 238 12.09 -4.80 -5.17
C VAL A 238 13.22 -5.14 -6.13
N HIS A 239 13.70 -6.37 -6.01
CA HIS A 239 14.63 -6.99 -6.94
C HIS A 239 13.89 -7.94 -7.86
N TRP A 240 14.45 -8.23 -9.02
CA TRP A 240 13.85 -9.08 -10.02
C TRP A 240 14.74 -10.27 -10.35
N ALA A 241 14.20 -11.46 -10.13
CA ALA A 241 14.78 -12.66 -10.73
C ALA A 241 14.27 -12.74 -12.18
N ILE A 242 15.21 -12.66 -13.12
CA ILE A 242 14.90 -12.69 -14.55
C ILE A 242 14.47 -14.11 -14.94
N GLY A 243 13.31 -14.19 -15.60
CA GLY A 243 12.84 -15.38 -16.31
C GLY A 243 12.98 -15.13 -17.81
N ASN A 244 11.89 -14.69 -18.45
CA ASN A 244 11.86 -14.34 -19.86
C ASN A 244 12.34 -12.91 -20.17
N GLY A 245 12.50 -12.04 -19.16
CA GLY A 245 13.00 -10.68 -19.28
C GLY A 245 12.04 -9.69 -19.96
N MET A 246 10.82 -10.10 -20.32
CA MET A 246 9.89 -9.26 -21.09
C MET A 246 9.30 -8.13 -20.28
N THR A 247 9.29 -8.25 -18.95
CA THR A 247 8.58 -7.31 -18.07
C THR A 247 9.50 -6.48 -17.19
N THR A 248 10.74 -6.92 -17.00
CA THR A 248 11.75 -6.19 -16.24
C THR A 248 12.46 -5.16 -17.12
N GLN A 249 12.53 -3.92 -16.65
CA GLN A 249 13.21 -2.81 -17.30
C GLN A 249 14.71 -2.89 -17.07
N PHE A 250 15.49 -2.82 -18.14
CA PHE A 250 16.95 -2.97 -18.09
C PHE A 250 17.61 -1.91 -17.20
N TRP A 251 17.18 -0.64 -17.32
CA TRP A 251 17.84 0.48 -16.65
C TRP A 251 17.27 0.82 -15.27
N THR A 252 15.96 0.72 -15.10
CA THR A 252 15.25 1.29 -13.95
C THR A 252 14.91 0.27 -12.87
N ASP A 253 14.85 -1.02 -13.21
CA ASP A 253 14.57 -2.08 -12.24
C ASP A 253 15.87 -2.63 -11.64
N VAL A 254 15.80 -3.13 -10.41
CA VAL A 254 16.93 -3.83 -9.78
C VAL A 254 16.88 -5.31 -10.15
N TRP A 255 17.65 -5.71 -11.15
CA TRP A 255 17.68 -7.12 -11.58
C TRP A 255 19.10 -7.70 -11.68
N CYS A 256 20.11 -6.82 -11.76
CA CYS A 256 21.51 -7.18 -11.79
C CYS A 256 22.29 -6.29 -10.81
N GLY A 257 22.99 -6.89 -9.84
CA GLY A 257 23.71 -6.18 -8.79
C GLY A 257 22.83 -5.55 -7.71
N GLU A 258 23.30 -4.44 -7.13
CA GLU A 258 22.75 -3.86 -5.89
C GLU A 258 21.68 -2.78 -6.09
N GLY A 259 21.51 -2.27 -7.31
CA GLY A 259 20.58 -1.16 -7.58
C GLY A 259 20.32 -0.93 -9.06
N PRO A 260 19.41 0.00 -9.42
CA PRO A 260 19.11 0.30 -10.81
C PRO A 260 20.31 0.88 -11.53
N PHE A 261 20.57 0.44 -12.76
CA PHE A 261 21.68 0.99 -13.55
C PHE A 261 21.54 2.49 -13.81
N CYS A 262 20.32 3.03 -13.95
CA CYS A 262 20.14 4.48 -14.11
C CYS A 262 20.60 5.31 -12.90
N THR A 263 20.59 4.72 -11.71
CA THR A 263 21.02 5.38 -10.47
C THR A 263 22.51 5.19 -10.23
N LEU A 264 23.03 3.98 -10.48
CA LEU A 264 24.44 3.64 -10.28
C LEU A 264 25.35 4.21 -11.38
N TYR A 265 24.85 4.31 -12.60
CA TYR A 265 25.61 4.68 -13.80
C TYR A 265 24.91 5.78 -14.61
N PRO A 266 24.72 6.98 -14.02
CA PRO A 266 23.92 8.04 -14.62
C PRO A 266 24.51 8.61 -15.92
N LEU A 267 25.84 8.59 -16.09
CA LEU A 267 26.48 9.14 -17.29
C LEU A 267 26.16 8.27 -18.52
N VAL A 268 26.25 6.95 -18.36
CA VAL A 268 25.90 6.01 -19.44
C VAL A 268 24.39 6.01 -19.68
N TYR A 269 23.57 6.09 -18.63
CA TYR A 269 22.11 6.14 -18.76
C TYR A 269 21.64 7.34 -19.59
N VAL A 270 22.21 8.54 -19.41
CA VAL A 270 21.85 9.71 -20.23
C VAL A 270 22.18 9.51 -21.71
N LEU A 271 23.17 8.68 -22.02
CA LEU A 271 23.58 8.37 -23.39
C LEU A 271 22.75 7.26 -24.04
N THR A 272 21.87 6.56 -23.32
CA THR A 272 21.10 5.46 -23.90
C THR A 272 20.08 5.93 -24.96
N ARG A 273 19.91 5.14 -26.02
CA ARG A 273 18.84 5.33 -27.01
C ARG A 273 17.50 4.78 -26.52
N ALA A 274 17.52 3.80 -25.62
CA ALA A 274 16.34 3.08 -25.16
C ALA A 274 16.29 3.05 -23.62
N PRO A 275 15.89 4.16 -22.96
CA PRO A 275 15.86 4.23 -21.49
C PRO A 275 14.74 3.38 -20.85
N GLN A 276 13.82 2.87 -21.67
CA GLN A 276 12.70 2.02 -21.27
C GLN A 276 12.81 0.62 -21.92
N GLU A 277 14.04 0.20 -22.22
CA GLU A 277 14.31 -1.13 -22.80
C GLU A 277 14.06 -2.24 -21.77
N THR A 278 13.54 -3.36 -22.24
CA THR A 278 13.37 -4.55 -21.40
C THR A 278 14.64 -5.39 -21.37
N VAL A 279 14.82 -6.18 -20.31
CA VAL A 279 15.96 -7.11 -20.23
C VAL A 279 15.95 -8.10 -21.40
N ARG A 280 14.78 -8.54 -21.85
CA ARG A 280 14.64 -9.43 -23.02
C ARG A 280 15.19 -8.80 -24.30
N ASN A 281 14.85 -7.54 -24.55
CA ASN A 281 15.27 -6.85 -25.77
C ASN A 281 16.73 -6.40 -25.73
N ALA A 282 17.26 -6.14 -24.53
CA ALA A 282 18.68 -5.85 -24.34
C ALA A 282 19.57 -7.09 -24.52
N TRP A 283 19.01 -8.30 -24.54
CA TRP A 283 19.73 -9.56 -24.72
C TRP A 283 19.60 -10.09 -26.15
N THR A 284 20.73 -10.21 -26.84
CA THR A 284 20.80 -10.87 -28.15
C THR A 284 21.33 -12.29 -28.04
N VAL A 285 20.72 -13.20 -28.80
CA VAL A 285 21.20 -14.59 -28.90
C VAL A 285 22.21 -14.65 -30.04
N GLU A 286 23.48 -14.88 -29.73
CA GLU A 286 24.56 -15.04 -30.71
C GLU A 286 25.20 -16.42 -30.53
N GLY A 287 24.83 -17.37 -31.39
CA GLY A 287 25.34 -18.74 -31.33
C GLY A 287 24.87 -19.51 -30.09
N SER A 288 25.81 -20.12 -29.35
CA SER A 288 25.55 -20.85 -28.09
C SER A 288 25.56 -19.96 -26.85
N GLY A 289 25.86 -18.66 -27.02
CA GLY A 289 25.85 -17.65 -25.96
C GLY A 289 24.83 -16.55 -26.25
N GLY A 290 24.75 -15.59 -25.34
CA GLY A 290 24.10 -14.33 -25.65
C GLY A 290 24.98 -13.15 -25.24
N SER A 291 24.72 -12.03 -25.88
CA SER A 291 25.43 -10.78 -25.71
C SER A 291 24.44 -9.69 -25.29
N TRP A 292 24.93 -8.73 -24.50
CA TRP A 292 24.14 -7.59 -24.07
C TRP A 292 24.32 -6.43 -25.04
N LEU A 293 23.22 -5.94 -25.59
CA LEU A 293 23.19 -4.73 -26.38
C LEU A 293 22.80 -3.53 -25.52
N VAL A 294 23.72 -2.58 -25.42
CA VAL A 294 23.51 -1.29 -24.75
C VAL A 294 23.60 -0.18 -25.81
N PRO A 295 22.52 0.11 -26.56
CA PRO A 295 22.60 1.06 -27.67
C PRO A 295 22.77 2.50 -27.14
N LEU A 296 23.92 3.10 -27.43
CA LEU A 296 24.26 4.48 -27.05
C LEU A 296 23.97 5.46 -28.20
N ARG A 297 23.59 6.70 -27.86
CA ARG A 297 23.31 7.80 -28.80
C ARG A 297 24.57 8.21 -29.56
N ARG A 298 25.71 8.21 -28.86
CA ARG A 298 27.05 8.54 -29.35
C ARG A 298 28.09 7.62 -28.70
N ASN A 299 29.31 7.67 -29.22
CA ASN A 299 30.46 7.02 -28.59
C ASN A 299 30.80 7.67 -27.25
N ILE A 300 31.51 6.91 -26.42
CA ILE A 300 32.09 7.36 -25.16
C ILE A 300 33.27 8.29 -25.45
N PHE A 301 33.32 9.42 -24.74
CA PHE A 301 34.35 10.42 -24.94
C PHE A 301 35.07 10.82 -23.64
N SER A 302 34.48 10.60 -22.46
CA SER A 302 35.16 10.85 -21.18
C SER A 302 35.65 9.55 -20.52
N PRO A 303 36.74 9.60 -19.74
CA PRO A 303 37.18 8.47 -18.93
C PRO A 303 36.11 8.01 -17.93
N GLU A 304 35.31 8.92 -17.36
CA GLU A 304 34.27 8.53 -16.40
C GLU A 304 33.12 7.77 -17.07
N GLU A 305 32.75 8.15 -18.30
CA GLU A 305 31.79 7.40 -19.12
C GLU A 305 32.30 5.98 -19.41
N ALA A 306 33.60 5.84 -19.72
CA ALA A 306 34.23 4.55 -19.96
C ALA A 306 34.21 3.66 -18.71
N THR A 307 34.60 4.19 -17.55
CA THR A 307 34.58 3.44 -16.28
C THR A 307 33.17 2.96 -15.92
N GLN A 308 32.14 3.79 -16.14
CA GLN A 308 30.76 3.37 -15.88
C GLN A 308 30.29 2.27 -16.85
N LEU A 309 30.66 2.36 -18.14
CA LEU A 309 30.31 1.32 -19.10
C LEU A 309 31.02 0.00 -18.77
N GLU A 310 32.31 0.06 -18.44
CA GLU A 310 33.10 -1.12 -18.03
C GLU A 310 32.47 -1.81 -16.82
N ALA A 311 32.09 -1.06 -15.79
CA ALA A 311 31.42 -1.59 -14.60
C ALA A 311 30.05 -2.21 -14.91
N ILE A 312 29.30 -1.67 -15.88
CA ILE A 312 28.07 -2.30 -16.37
C ILE A 312 28.41 -3.63 -17.06
N THR A 313 29.38 -3.63 -17.98
CA THR A 313 29.73 -4.84 -18.74
C THR A 313 30.28 -5.96 -17.87
N GLU A 314 31.04 -5.64 -16.82
CA GLU A 314 31.52 -6.59 -15.83
C GLU A 314 30.34 -7.27 -15.11
N LYS A 315 29.42 -6.47 -14.54
CA LYS A 315 28.21 -6.99 -13.88
C LYS A 315 27.33 -7.83 -14.80
N LEU A 316 27.21 -7.40 -16.05
CA LEU A 316 26.46 -8.13 -17.07
C LEU A 316 27.15 -9.43 -17.49
N GLY A 317 28.48 -9.50 -17.42
CA GLY A 317 29.28 -10.70 -17.65
C GLY A 317 29.21 -11.70 -16.49
N GLU A 318 29.08 -11.21 -15.25
CA GLU A 318 28.81 -12.05 -14.07
C GLU A 318 27.40 -12.66 -14.08
N TRP A 319 26.48 -12.08 -14.85
CA TRP A 319 25.13 -12.60 -14.98
C TRP A 319 25.14 -13.93 -15.76
N SER A 320 25.00 -15.02 -15.03
CA SER A 320 24.97 -16.39 -15.56
C SER A 320 23.57 -16.88 -15.95
N GLY A 321 22.60 -15.98 -16.03
CA GLY A 321 21.21 -16.33 -16.37
C GLY A 321 21.06 -16.73 -17.83
N GLN A 322 20.11 -17.62 -18.11
CA GLN A 322 19.58 -17.83 -19.44
C GLN A 322 18.12 -17.36 -19.46
N LEU A 323 17.72 -16.64 -20.50
CA LEU A 323 16.33 -16.22 -20.66
C LEU A 323 15.45 -17.44 -20.95
N GLY A 324 14.64 -17.82 -19.97
CA GLY A 324 13.70 -18.92 -20.07
C GLY A 324 12.33 -18.50 -20.64
N SER A 325 11.35 -19.40 -20.53
CA SER A 325 9.95 -19.13 -20.87
C SER A 325 9.14 -18.55 -19.71
N GLU A 326 9.59 -18.77 -18.48
CA GLU A 326 8.88 -18.35 -17.27
C GLU A 326 8.85 -16.83 -17.10
N ARG A 327 7.83 -16.33 -16.41
CA ARG A 327 7.74 -14.91 -16.10
C ARG A 327 8.79 -14.51 -15.06
N ASP A 328 9.36 -13.32 -15.24
CA ASP A 328 10.20 -12.67 -14.24
C ASP A 328 9.53 -12.69 -12.85
N GLN A 329 10.26 -12.90 -11.77
CA GLN A 329 9.70 -13.03 -10.42
C GLN A 329 10.17 -11.90 -9.50
N PRO A 330 9.27 -11.20 -8.79
CA PRO A 330 9.66 -10.18 -7.83
C PRO A 330 10.27 -10.85 -6.59
N ARG A 331 11.36 -10.29 -6.10
CA ARG A 331 12.01 -10.65 -4.85
C ARG A 331 12.13 -9.39 -4.01
N TRP A 332 11.70 -9.47 -2.76
CA TRP A 332 11.78 -8.33 -1.87
C TRP A 332 13.05 -8.40 -1.01
N SER A 333 13.91 -7.38 -1.08
CA SER A 333 15.05 -7.24 -0.17
C SER A 333 14.55 -6.61 1.14
N PRO A 334 14.84 -7.21 2.32
CA PRO A 334 16.15 -7.76 2.71
C PRO A 334 16.31 -9.29 2.71
N LYS A 335 15.25 -10.04 2.36
CA LYS A 335 15.30 -11.51 2.32
C LYS A 335 14.55 -12.05 1.09
N PRO A 336 15.28 -12.33 -0.01
CA PRO A 336 14.68 -12.70 -1.29
C PRO A 336 13.81 -13.97 -1.26
N THR A 337 13.97 -14.83 -0.25
CA THR A 337 13.34 -16.17 -0.17
C THR A 337 12.00 -16.20 0.57
N GLU A 338 11.65 -15.17 1.36
CA GLU A 338 10.51 -15.22 2.30
C GLU A 338 9.35 -14.28 1.92
N GLY A 339 9.41 -13.63 0.75
CA GLY A 339 8.39 -12.70 0.28
C GLY A 339 8.28 -11.40 1.10
N PHE A 340 7.34 -10.53 0.73
CA PHE A 340 7.16 -9.23 1.40
C PHE A 340 6.55 -9.37 2.80
N SER A 341 7.13 -8.68 3.77
CA SER A 341 6.62 -8.58 5.14
C SER A 341 6.50 -7.13 5.58
N VAL A 342 5.28 -6.71 5.95
CA VAL A 342 5.00 -5.36 6.47
C VAL A 342 5.89 -5.03 7.67
N LYS A 343 6.09 -5.99 8.59
CA LYS A 343 6.92 -5.79 9.79
C LYS A 343 8.37 -5.48 9.40
N ARG A 344 8.93 -6.25 8.48
CA ARG A 344 10.33 -6.05 8.05
C ARG A 344 10.47 -4.76 7.25
N TYR A 345 9.52 -4.46 6.37
CA TYR A 345 9.56 -3.22 5.60
C TYR A 345 9.41 -1.99 6.51
N TYR A 346 8.56 -2.05 7.55
CA TYR A 346 8.52 -1.04 8.60
C TYR A 346 9.89 -0.84 9.26
N THR A 347 10.58 -1.92 9.67
CA THR A 347 11.92 -1.83 10.25
C THR A 347 12.94 -1.25 9.27
N TRP A 348 12.89 -1.64 8.00
CA TRP A 348 13.75 -1.09 6.95
C TRP A 348 13.53 0.41 6.76
N ARG A 349 12.27 0.87 6.67
CA ARG A 349 11.93 2.30 6.56
C ARG A 349 12.48 3.10 7.75
N ARG A 350 12.29 2.56 8.96
CA ARG A 350 12.75 3.21 10.20
C ARG A 350 14.26 3.42 10.24
N ARG A 351 15.04 2.51 9.63
CA ARG A 351 16.51 2.58 9.58
C ARG A 351 17.03 3.46 8.45
N ASN A 352 16.39 3.44 7.29
CA ASN A 352 16.95 4.04 6.07
C ASN A 352 16.34 5.40 5.69
N LEU A 353 15.14 5.74 6.17
CA LEU A 353 14.39 6.90 5.68
C LEU A 353 14.04 7.94 6.76
N THR A 354 13.97 7.52 8.02
CA THR A 354 13.83 8.45 9.14
C THR A 354 15.20 8.62 9.78
N PRO A 355 15.89 9.77 9.58
CA PRO A 355 17.08 10.06 10.35
C PRO A 355 16.75 10.10 11.84
N ALA A 356 17.69 9.62 12.66
CA ALA A 356 17.60 9.52 14.12
C ALA A 356 17.26 10.88 14.78
#